data_AF-A0A227J0Z5-F1
#
_entry.id   AF-A0A227J0Z5-F1
#
_cell.length_a   1.000
_cell.length_b   1.000
_cell.length_c   1.000
_cell.angle_alpha   90.00
_cell.angle_beta   90.00
_cell.angle_gamma   90.00
#
_symmetry.space_group_name_H-M   'P 1'
#
loop_
_entity.id
_entity.type
_entity.pdbx_description
1 polymer ?
#
loop_
_entity_poly.entity_id
_entity_poly.type
_entity_poly.pdbx_seq_one_letter_code
_entity_poly.pdbx_strand_id
1 'polypeptide(L)' 'MMLSIRSYRADDAPTLWTLFYHTVREVNCRDYQTDQVKAWAPDDFERQTWQARMDTITPFIAEIEGEIVGYADLQP' A
#
# COMPACT_ATOMS: atom_id res chain seq x y z
N MET A 1 -2.66 1.73 -22.93
CA MET A 1 -2.66 1.45 -21.48
C MET A 1 -4.02 1.84 -20.92
N MET A 2 -4.77 0.91 -20.34
CA MET A 2 -6.08 1.17 -19.73
C MET A 2 -5.98 0.93 -18.23
N LEU A 3 -6.37 1.93 -17.45
CA LEU A 3 -6.46 1.85 -16.00
C LEU A 3 -7.84 1.30 -15.62
N SER A 4 -7.89 0.30 -14.74
CA SER A 4 -9.13 -0.18 -14.11
C SER A 4 -9.07 -0.01 -12.61
N ILE A 5 -10.22 0.30 -12.00
CA ILE A 5 -10.37 0.32 -10.54
C ILE A 5 -11.25 -0.84 -10.14
N ARG A 6 -10.85 -1.57 -9.10
CA ARG A 6 -11.64 -2.67 -8.52
C ARG A 6 -11.61 -2.66 -7.01
N SER A 7 -12.52 -3.40 -6.40
CA SER A 7 -12.52 -3.65 -4.96
C SER A 7 -11.31 -4.52 -4.56
N TYR A 8 -10.82 -4.26 -3.35
CA TYR A 8 -9.83 -5.08 -2.66
C TYR A 8 -10.24 -6.55 -2.53
N ARG A 9 -9.24 -7.42 -2.57
CA ARG A 9 -9.29 -8.85 -2.26
C ARG A 9 -8.20 -9.15 -1.23
N ALA A 10 -8.45 -10.10 -0.33
CA ALA A 10 -7.51 -10.44 0.74
C ALA A 10 -6.07 -10.70 0.23
N ASP A 11 -5.96 -11.37 -0.93
CA ASP A 11 -4.68 -11.71 -1.55
C ASP A 11 -3.90 -10.50 -2.10
N ASP A 12 -4.52 -9.31 -2.19
CA ASP A 12 -3.84 -8.08 -2.61
C ASP A 12 -2.91 -7.54 -1.52
N ALA A 13 -3.19 -7.82 -0.24
CA ALA A 13 -2.53 -7.15 0.89
C ALA A 13 -0.99 -7.19 0.84
N PRO A 14 -0.32 -8.32 0.50
CA PRO A 14 1.14 -8.34 0.37
C PRO A 14 1.68 -7.37 -0.69
N THR A 15 0.98 -7.24 -1.82
CA THR A 15 1.34 -6.30 -2.89
C THR A 15 1.12 -4.86 -2.44
N LEU A 16 0.03 -4.59 -1.70
CA LEU A 16 -0.24 -3.25 -1.16
C LEU A 16 0.81 -2.83 -0.14
N TRP A 17 1.31 -3.76 0.70
CA TRP A 17 2.41 -3.48 1.62
C TRP A 17 3.66 -3.06 0.86
N THR A 18 3.99 -3.79 -0.21
CA THR A 18 5.16 -3.51 -1.04
C THR A 18 5.06 -2.10 -1.65
N LEU A 19 3.91 -1.76 -2.25
CA LEU A 19 3.67 -0.41 -2.79
C LEU A 19 3.76 0.67 -1.72
N PHE A 20 3.14 0.46 -0.56
CA PHE A 20 3.19 1.39 0.57
C PHE A 20 4.63 1.62 1.04
N TYR A 21 5.36 0.52 1.30
CA TYR A 21 6.74 0.55 1.77
C TYR A 21 7.63 1.32 0.80
N HIS A 22 7.62 0.97 -0.49
CA HIS A 22 8.47 1.65 -1.48
C HIS A 22 8.06 3.12 -1.67
N THR A 23 6.76 3.43 -1.68
CA THR A 23 6.30 4.83 -1.76
C THR A 23 6.87 5.65 -0.60
N VAL A 24 6.75 5.15 0.63
CA VAL A 24 7.28 5.84 1.82
C VAL A 24 8.80 5.93 1.80
N ARG A 25 9.50 4.86 1.40
CA ARG A 25 10.97 4.75 1.52
C ARG A 25 11.74 5.37 0.36
N GLU A 26 11.13 5.52 -0.81
CA GLU A 26 11.81 5.97 -2.03
C GLU A 26 11.26 7.29 -2.58
N VAL A 27 9.96 7.56 -2.39
CA VAL A 27 9.36 8.82 -2.88
C VAL A 27 9.34 9.86 -1.77
N ASN A 28 8.75 9.51 -0.62
CA ASN A 28 8.56 10.47 0.48
C ASN A 28 9.87 10.82 1.21
N CYS A 29 10.94 10.06 1.03
CA CYS A 29 12.25 10.34 1.65
C CYS A 29 12.88 11.67 1.21
N ARG A 30 12.30 12.35 0.21
CA ARG A 30 12.68 13.71 -0.20
C ARG A 30 12.24 14.77 0.80
N ASP A 31 11.16 14.51 1.54
CA ASP A 31 10.52 15.48 2.45
C ASP A 31 10.70 15.10 3.93
N TYR A 32 11.11 13.86 4.20
CA TYR A 32 11.23 13.31 5.55
C TYR A 32 12.62 12.75 5.81
N GLN A 33 13.07 12.84 7.06
CA GLN A 33 14.32 12.22 7.50
C GLN A 33 14.22 10.69 7.46
N THR A 34 15.37 10.02 7.34
CA THR A 34 15.47 8.56 7.28
C THR A 34 14.74 7.87 8.43
N ASP A 35 14.88 8.37 9.65
CA ASP A 35 14.23 7.77 10.83
C ASP A 35 12.70 7.93 10.80
N GLN A 36 12.20 9.01 10.19
CA GLN A 36 10.76 9.24 10.05
C GLN A 36 10.14 8.28 9.03
N VAL A 37 10.78 8.09 7.87
CA VAL A 37 10.27 7.15 6.86
C VAL A 37 10.42 5.69 7.32
N LYS A 38 11.44 5.37 8.13
CA LYS A 38 11.59 4.06 8.78
C LYS A 38 10.53 3.81 9.85
N ALA A 39 10.20 4.82 10.65
CA ALA A 39 9.11 4.70 11.62
C ALA A 39 7.74 4.52 10.94
N TRP A 40 7.55 5.13 9.77
CA TRP A 40 6.30 5.03 9.02
C TRP A 40 6.19 3.70 8.25
N ALA A 41 7.27 3.24 7.61
CA ALA A 41 7.35 1.97 6.91
C ALA A 41 8.56 1.15 7.42
N PRO A 42 8.42 0.45 8.57
CA PRO A 42 9.51 -0.30 9.16
C PRO A 42 9.86 -1.56 8.35
N ASP A 43 11.11 -1.99 8.47
CA ASP A 43 11.66 -3.12 7.70
C ASP A 43 11.07 -4.48 8.18
N ASP A 44 10.56 -4.54 9.40
CA ASP A 44 10.07 -5.72 10.10
C ASP A 44 8.58 -5.64 10.47
N PHE A 45 7.77 -4.97 9.64
CA PHE A 45 6.32 -4.88 9.89
C PHE A 45 5.62 -6.24 9.83
N GLU A 46 4.73 -6.49 10.78
CA GLU A 46 4.01 -7.76 10.88
C GLU A 46 2.95 -7.91 9.78
N ARG A 47 3.12 -8.95 8.95
CA ARG A 47 2.22 -9.22 7.81
C ARG A 47 0.76 -9.44 8.22
N GLN A 48 0.51 -10.08 9.37
CA GLN A 48 -0.85 -10.32 9.86
C GLN A 48 -1.54 -9.02 10.26
N THR A 49 -0.81 -8.09 10.90
CA THR A 49 -1.32 -6.76 11.23
C THR A 49 -1.67 -5.98 9.96
N TRP A 50 -0.84 -6.07 8.93
CA TRP A 50 -1.11 -5.44 7.64
C TRP A 50 -2.35 -6.03 6.97
N GLN A 51 -2.45 -7.36 6.91
CA GLN A 51 -3.60 -8.08 6.37
C GLN A 51 -4.90 -7.63 7.04
N ALA A 52 -4.94 -7.68 8.39
CA ALA A 52 -6.10 -7.27 9.16
C ALA A 52 -6.51 -5.81 8.90
N ARG A 53 -5.52 -4.92 8.74
CA ARG A 53 -5.78 -3.51 8.38
C ARG A 53 -6.42 -3.39 7.00
N MET A 54 -5.87 -4.04 5.98
CA MET A 54 -6.41 -3.99 4.62
C MET A 54 -7.81 -4.60 4.54
N ASP A 55 -8.03 -5.71 5.24
CA ASP A 55 -9.34 -6.37 5.37
C ASP A 55 -10.37 -5.47 6.06
N THR A 56 -9.93 -4.57 6.94
CA THR A 56 -10.81 -3.62 7.64
C THR A 56 -11.17 -2.42 6.78
N ILE A 57 -10.19 -1.80 6.11
CA ILE A 57 -10.41 -0.56 5.35
C ILE A 57 -10.91 -0.82 3.92
N THR A 58 -10.73 -2.04 3.41
CA THR A 58 -11.21 -2.51 2.10
C THR A 58 -10.94 -1.50 0.96
N PRO A 59 -9.67 -1.18 0.67
CA PRO A 59 -9.35 -0.08 -0.24
C PRO A 59 -9.79 -0.34 -1.68
N PHE A 60 -9.81 0.70 -2.50
CA PHE A 60 -9.91 0.57 -3.95
C PHE A 60 -8.54 0.32 -4.56
N ILE A 61 -8.47 -0.61 -5.51
CA ILE A 61 -7.23 -1.04 -6.17
C ILE A 61 -7.21 -0.52 -7.60
N ALA A 62 -6.09 0.08 -7.98
CA ALA A 62 -5.82 0.51 -9.34
C ALA A 62 -4.95 -0.53 -10.06
N GLU A 63 -5.36 -0.95 -11.25
CA GLU A 63 -4.66 -1.93 -12.08
C GLU A 63 -4.38 -1.40 -13.49
N ILE A 64 -3.22 -1.78 -14.03
CA ILE A 64 -2.84 -1.59 -15.43
C ILE A 64 -2.40 -2.95 -15.96
N GLU A 65 -3.07 -3.45 -17.01
CA GLU A 65 -2.71 -4.74 -17.64
C GLU A 65 -2.69 -5.93 -16.67
N GLY A 66 -3.51 -5.87 -15.61
CA GLY A 66 -3.61 -6.89 -14.56
C GLY A 66 -2.63 -6.71 -13.41
N GLU A 67 -1.71 -5.74 -13.49
CA GLU A 67 -0.77 -5.43 -12.42
C GLU A 67 -1.32 -4.34 -11.50
N ILE A 68 -1.17 -4.54 -10.19
CA ILE A 68 -1.58 -3.54 -9.19
C ILE A 68 -0.56 -2.40 -9.19
N VAL A 69 -1.02 -1.18 -9.46
CA VAL A 69 -0.17 0.02 -9.57
C VAL A 69 -0.47 1.06 -8.49
N GLY A 70 -1.49 0.84 -7.67
CA GLY A 70 -1.84 1.73 -6.57
C GLY A 70 -3.08 1.29 -5.84
N TYR A 71 -3.34 1.91 -4.70
CA TYR A 71 -4.57 1.74 -3.95
C TYR A 71 -4.92 3.02 -3.18
N ALA A 72 -6.18 3.18 -2.81
CA ALA A 72 -6.64 4.27 -1.98
C ALA A 72 -7.73 3.80 -1.02
N ASP A 73 -7.59 4.22 0.24
CA ASP A 73 -8.64 4.13 1.25
C ASP A 73 -9.54 5.38 1.16
N LEU A 74 -10.84 5.19 1.29
CA LEU A 74 -11.83 6.28 1.29
C LEU A 74 -12.72 6.12 2.51
N GLN A 75 -12.64 7.09 3.42
CA GLN A 75 -13.46 7.14 4.63
C GLN A 75 -14.63 8.11 4.45
N PRO A 76 -15.79 7.86 5.09
CA PRO A 76 -16.95 8.77 5.07
C PRO A 76 -16.66 10.16 5.63
#